data_AF-A0A259GTK7-F1
#
_entry.id   AF-A0A259GTK7-F1
#
_cell.length_a   1.000
_cell.length_b   1.000
_cell.length_c   1.000
_cell.angle_alpha   90.00
_cell.angle_beta   90.00
_cell.angle_gamma   90.00
#
_symmetry.space_group_name_H-M   'P 1'
#
loop_
_entity.id
_entity.type
_entity.pdbx_description
1 polymer ?
#
loop_
_entity_poly.entity_id
_entity_poly.type
_entity_poly.pdbx_seq_one_letter_code
_entity_poly.pdbx_strand_id
1 'polypeptide(L)'
;MERCETMLLKALDEADVSRVIEMAWEDRTPFEAIEAQFGLNQDGVIKLMRSHLKLSSFKLWRERTHGQTTKHVKLRSAAVTRHKANHRVKQF
;
A
#
# COMPACT_ATOMS: atom_id res chain seq x y z
N MET A 1 13.66 27.70 14.01
CA MET A 1 14.44 26.61 14.63
C MET A 1 13.53 25.40 14.60
N GLU A 2 13.75 24.32 13.86
CA GLU A 2 14.74 23.83 12.89
C GLU A 2 13.86 23.09 11.84
N ARG A 3 14.14 23.04 10.55
CA ARG A 3 15.12 22.13 9.95
C ARG A 3 15.40 22.55 8.51
N CYS A 4 16.50 23.26 8.33
CA CYS A 4 17.25 23.26 7.08
C CYS A 4 18.29 22.15 7.20
N GLU A 5 17.93 20.90 6.93
CA GLU A 5 18.84 19.75 6.85
C GLU A 5 17.93 18.58 6.42
N THR A 6 18.11 17.87 5.30
CA THR A 6 19.32 17.54 4.55
C THR A 6 18.87 17.07 3.16
N MET A 7 19.47 17.60 2.09
CA MET A 7 19.49 16.97 0.78
C MET A 7 20.69 16.00 0.67
N LEU A 8 20.81 15.06 1.61
CA LEU A 8 21.88 14.06 1.58
C LEU A 8 21.41 12.81 0.83
N LEU A 9 22.28 12.27 -0.03
CA LEU A 9 22.16 10.94 -0.66
C LEU A 9 21.59 9.93 0.34
N LYS A 10 20.30 9.61 0.15
CA LYS A 10 19.51 8.94 1.17
C LYS A 10 19.84 7.45 1.17
N ALA A 11 20.94 7.10 1.84
CA ALA A 11 21.07 5.76 2.40
C ALA A 11 19.84 5.58 3.30
N LEU A 12 18.93 4.69 2.91
CA LEU A 12 17.75 4.37 3.71
C LEU A 12 18.25 3.92 5.08
N ASP A 13 18.04 4.77 6.08
CA ASP A 13 18.35 4.42 7.47
C ASP A 13 17.40 3.32 7.95
N GLU A 14 17.75 2.58 9.00
CA GLU A 14 16.84 1.59 9.58
C GLU A 14 15.49 2.21 9.98
N ALA A 15 15.49 3.49 10.37
CA ALA A 15 14.25 4.24 10.61
C ALA A 15 13.40 4.44 9.34
N ASP A 16 14.03 4.73 8.20
CA ASP A 16 13.33 4.87 6.92
C ASP A 16 12.75 3.51 6.48
N VAL A 17 13.51 2.42 6.66
CA VAL A 17 13.04 1.06 6.35
C VAL A 17 11.83 0.68 7.19
N SER A 18 11.88 0.93 8.51
CA SER A 18 10.77 0.68 9.42
C SER A 18 9.53 1.49 8.99
N ARG A 19 9.73 2.76 8.63
CA ARG A 19 8.66 3.64 8.16
C ARG A 19 8.04 3.14 6.85
N VAL A 20 8.85 2.67 5.90
CA VAL A 20 8.35 2.08 4.65
C VAL A 20 7.55 0.80 4.94
N ILE A 21 7.99 -0.03 5.90
CA ILE A 21 7.28 -1.24 6.30
C ILE A 21 5.92 -0.89 6.92
N GLU A 22 5.86 0.11 7.81
CA GLU A 22 4.61 0.60 8.40
C GLU A 22 3.66 1.11 7.31
N MET A 23 4.15 1.99 6.43
CA MET A 23 3.34 2.56 5.35
C MET A 23 2.83 1.51 4.37
N ALA A 24 3.63 0.51 4.04
CA ALA A 24 3.22 -0.56 3.15
C ALA A 24 2.30 -1.59 3.84
N TRP A 25 2.31 -1.68 5.17
CA TRP A 25 1.30 -2.41 5.93
C TRP A 25 -0.04 -1.66 6.02
N GLU A 26 -0.03 -0.33 5.93
CA GLU A 26 -1.25 0.43 5.75
C GLU A 26 -1.85 0.16 4.36
N ASP A 27 -2.98 -0.55 4.36
CA ASP A 27 -3.80 -0.91 3.19
C ASP A 27 -4.29 0.31 2.36
N ARG A 28 -3.90 1.53 2.72
CA ARG A 28 -4.31 2.79 2.09
C ARG A 28 -3.17 3.62 1.52
N THR A 29 -1.91 3.17 1.64
CA THR A 29 -0.78 3.92 1.08
C THR A 29 -0.50 3.46 -0.35
N PRO A 30 -0.73 4.31 -1.37
CA PRO A 30 -0.35 3.96 -2.73
C PRO A 30 1.18 3.86 -2.81
N PHE A 31 1.69 2.94 -3.62
CA PHE A 31 3.14 2.80 -3.85
C PHE A 31 3.76 4.11 -4.37
N GLU A 32 3.01 4.94 -5.10
CA GLU A 32 3.44 6.28 -5.52
C GLU A 32 3.78 7.22 -4.35
N ALA A 33 3.08 7.12 -3.21
CA ALA A 33 3.38 7.95 -2.04
C ALA A 33 4.69 7.54 -1.37
N ILE A 34 5.02 6.24 -1.43
CA ILE A 34 6.28 5.70 -0.92
C ILE A 34 7.42 6.09 -1.87
N GLU A 35 7.20 6.00 -3.18
CA GLU A 35 8.15 6.44 -4.20
C GLU A 35 8.45 7.95 -4.10
N ALA A 36 7.43 8.78 -3.89
CA ALA A 36 7.60 10.23 -3.76
C ALA A 36 8.39 10.63 -2.49
N GLN A 37 8.26 9.88 -1.39
CA GLN A 37 8.93 10.19 -0.12
C GLN A 37 10.31 9.55 0.02
N PHE A 38 10.49 8.32 -0.49
CA PHE A 38 11.68 7.49 -0.28
C PHE A 38 12.42 7.13 -1.58
N GLY A 39 11.88 7.48 -2.75
CA GLY A 39 12.45 7.08 -4.04
C GLY A 39 12.34 5.57 -4.31
N LEU A 40 11.55 4.84 -3.51
CA LEU A 40 11.36 3.40 -3.66
C LEU A 40 10.16 3.10 -4.53
N ASN A 41 10.42 2.54 -5.71
CA ASN A 41 9.38 2.02 -6.59
C ASN A 41 8.69 0.77 -5.97
N GLN A 42 7.56 0.38 -6.55
CA GLN A 42 6.79 -0.78 -6.11
C GLN A 42 7.65 -2.05 -5.96
N ASP A 43 8.52 -2.33 -6.93
CA ASP A 43 9.38 -3.52 -6.92
C ASP A 43 10.41 -3.48 -5.77
N GLY A 44 10.94 -2.29 -5.47
CA GLY A 44 11.83 -2.03 -4.34
C GLY A 44 11.14 -2.28 -3.00
N VAL A 45 9.91 -1.81 -2.83
CA VAL A 45 9.10 -2.08 -1.63
C VAL A 45 8.81 -3.58 -1.49
N ILE A 46 8.49 -4.29 -2.58
CA ILE A 46 8.25 -5.74 -2.55
C ILE A 46 9.52 -6.49 -2.12
N LYS A 47 10.68 -6.12 -2.67
CA LYS A 47 11.98 -6.71 -2.29
C LYS A 47 12.30 -6.46 -0.82
N LEU A 48 12.09 -5.23 -0.35
CA LEU A 48 12.30 -4.83 1.03
C LEU A 48 11.40 -5.64 1.98
N MET A 49 10.10 -5.68 1.69
CA MET A 49 9.13 -6.50 2.42
C MET A 49 9.52 -7.98 2.46
N ARG A 50 9.99 -8.53 1.33
CA ARG A 50 10.42 -9.94 1.25
C ARG A 50 11.65 -10.23 2.10
N SER A 51 12.58 -9.29 2.23
CA SER A 51 13.79 -9.44 3.06
C SER A 51 13.51 -9.24 4.55
N HIS A 52 12.54 -8.41 4.92
CA HIS A 52 12.25 -8.07 6.32
C HIS A 52 11.14 -8.92 6.96
N LEU A 53 10.19 -9.46 6.19
CA LEU A 53 9.07 -10.24 6.72
C LEU A 53 9.30 -11.74 6.60
N LYS A 54 8.72 -12.49 7.54
CA LYS A 54 8.58 -13.94 7.39
C LYS A 54 7.64 -14.25 6.22
N LEU A 55 7.88 -15.39 5.57
CA LEU A 55 7.14 -15.82 4.38
C LEU A 55 5.61 -15.83 4.57
N SER A 56 5.13 -16.22 5.75
CA SER A 56 3.71 -16.22 6.10
C SER A 56 3.11 -14.81 6.18
N SER A 57 3.80 -13.86 6.82
CA SER A 57 3.39 -12.46 6.87
C SER A 57 3.44 -11.80 5.49
N PHE A 58 4.46 -12.12 4.69
CA PHE A 58 4.57 -11.63 3.32
C PHE A 58 3.41 -12.11 2.42
N LYS A 59 3.02 -13.39 2.53
CA LYS A 59 1.86 -13.92 1.80
C LYS A 59 0.58 -13.17 2.16
N LEU A 60 0.31 -12.97 3.45
CA LEU A 60 -0.86 -12.23 3.92
C LEU A 60 -0.86 -10.78 3.41
N TRP A 61 0.29 -10.11 3.46
CA TRP A 61 0.45 -8.77 2.90
C TRP A 61 0.21 -8.74 1.39
N ARG A 62 0.74 -9.72 0.65
CA ARG A 62 0.51 -9.88 -0.79
C ARG A 62 -0.97 -10.13 -1.11
N GLU A 63 -1.67 -10.95 -0.34
CA GLU A 63 -3.11 -11.17 -0.54
C GLU A 63 -3.92 -9.88 -0.38
N ARG A 64 -3.53 -9.01 0.56
CA ARG A 64 -4.17 -7.71 0.80
C ARG A 64 -3.83 -6.67 -0.27
N THR A 65 -2.55 -6.52 -0.57
CA THR A 65 -2.05 -5.50 -1.53
C THR A 65 -2.29 -5.87 -2.99
N HIS A 66 -2.28 -7.16 -3.35
CA HIS A 66 -2.58 -7.62 -4.70
C HIS A 66 -4.04 -7.32 -5.11
N GLY A 67 -4.96 -7.27 -4.13
CA GLY A 67 -6.34 -6.82 -4.37
C GLY A 67 -6.48 -5.32 -4.66
N GLN A 68 -5.46 -4.50 -4.38
CA GLN A 68 -5.50 -3.06 -4.66
C GLN A 68 -5.15 -2.70 -6.11
N THR A 69 -4.68 -3.66 -6.92
CA THR A 69 -4.26 -3.46 -8.32
C THR A 69 -5.41 -2.97 -9.22
N THR A 70 -6.67 -3.16 -8.83
CA THR A 70 -7.85 -2.71 -9.59
C THR A 70 -8.54 -1.51 -8.96
N LYS A 71 -7.79 -0.50 -8.53
CA LYS A 71 -8.26 0.89 -8.50
C LYS A 71 -7.43 1.76 -9.43
N HIS A 72 -7.17 1.27 -10.64
CA HIS A 72 -7.02 2.21 -11.73
C HIS A 72 -8.19 3.18 -11.66
N VAL A 73 -7.85 4.46 -11.53
CA VAL A 73 -8.68 5.67 -11.58
C VAL A 73 -9.48 5.77 -12.91
N LYS A 74 -9.61 4.68 -13.68
CA LYS A 74 -10.25 4.59 -15.00
C LYS A 74 -11.51 3.72 -15.09
N LEU A 75 -12.04 3.17 -13.99
CA LEU A 75 -13.33 2.47 -13.99
C LEU A 75 -14.41 3.14 -13.14
N ARG A 76 -14.34 4.47 -12.93
CA ARG A 76 -15.56 5.25 -12.67
C ARG A 76 -16.29 5.46 -13.98
N SER A 77 -16.94 4.42 -14.48
CA SER A 77 -18.05 4.60 -15.40
C SER A 77 -19.15 5.34 -14.64
N ALA A 78 -19.57 6.51 -15.14
CA ALA A 78 -20.61 7.36 -14.55
C ALA A 78 -22.02 6.71 -14.50
N ALA A 79 -22.11 5.40 -14.75
CA ALA A 79 -23.35 4.65 -14.98
C ALA A 79 -23.70 3.65 -13.87
N VAL A 80 -22.97 3.60 -12.75
CA VAL A 80 -23.31 2.69 -11.65
C VAL A 80 -24.40 3.32 -10.78
N THR A 81 -25.64 3.15 -11.21
CA THR A 81 -26.83 3.37 -10.39
C THR A 81 -26.87 2.34 -9.25
N ARG A 82 -26.53 2.82 -8.05
CA ARG A 82 -27.06 2.47 -6.72
C ARG A 82 -27.35 0.98 -6.39
N HIS A 83 -26.67 0.49 -5.35
CA HIS A 83 -26.92 -0.70 -4.52
C HIS A 83 -28.33 -1.34 -4.60
N LYS A 84 -28.39 -2.67 -4.80
CA LYS A 84 -29.43 -3.54 -4.23
C LYS A 84 -28.82 -4.57 -3.29
N ALA A 85 -29.07 -4.44 -2.00
CA ALA A 85 -28.93 -5.54 -1.04
C ALA A 85 -30.16 -6.44 -1.20
N ASN A 86 -29.98 -7.69 -1.63
CA ASN A 86 -31.05 -8.68 -1.65
C ASN A 86 -31.09 -9.37 -0.26
N HIS A 87 -31.80 -8.76 0.69
CA HIS A 87 -32.09 -9.41 1.96
C HIS A 87 -33.21 -10.42 1.74
N ARG A 88 -32.86 -11.71 1.59
CA ARG A 88 -33.84 -12.79 1.55
C ARG A 88 -34.02 -13.33 2.98
N VAL A 89 -35.02 -12.81 3.69
CA VAL A 89 -35.54 -13.47 4.91
C VAL A 89 -36.21 -14.78 4.50
N LYS A 90 -35.77 -15.92 5.06
CA LYS A 90 -36.53 -17.18 4.99
C LYS A 90 -37.80 -16.99 5.81
N GLN A 91 -38.96 -16.97 5.15
CA GLN A 91 -40.24 -17.21 5.79
C GLN A 91 -40.37 -18.73 6.04
N PHE A 92 -40.97 -19.05 7.18
CA PHE A 92 -41.11 -20.36 7.84
C PHE A 92 -41.28 -21.58 6.93
#